data_AF-A0ABD2W6P3-F1
#
_entry.id   AF-A0ABD2W6P3-F1
#
_cell.length_a   1.000
_cell.length_b   1.000
_cell.length_c   1.000
_cell.angle_alpha   90.00
_cell.angle_beta   90.00
_cell.angle_gamma   90.00
#
_symmetry.space_group_name_H-M   'P 1'
#
loop_
_entity.id
_entity.type
_entity.pdbx_description
1 polymer ?
#
loop_
_entity_poly.entity_id
_entity_poly.type
_entity_poly.pdbx_seq_one_letter_code
_entity_poly.pdbx_strand_id
1 'polypeptide(L)'
;MDILKSTSKSIKIESPFTWDLDLEQVCNFHEEEIDLSHCEESPILRLIEMNTLAYIRCIQMKFVAAEELIGEIDDVWKKICKSVSEQRYYSVDVLAHIKDATAFYIYSMIGKKEQTRALEIKIKDAKNFISDIQKGTLFGSQAIASSLFFEKSASRSFELAKSASSYVPNCALWHYLTAKCLRKKRRYQDFCLIVSNEEETEFLKCYELSPSDHYGICVARMYKESKNWKKSSEICNEIYLKNPNDVRVRLLLALFFITQKDFIKAKDCLDYVGKLLSPEKTPKTYYHYLAKYYEGTNDYPKAKENYLKAAGGTGNFPADMDYLNLIRNTSQSKFDYEIIKHLKSMLNKYEDNQNLVTHILLNLAVIYLFDAKNYKLAADYFLKAIKTNPCDPQLENFQTRIISKKHYNIYELIRKNILTINKNNYGNALKDLKNYCTEYKKRTAKTNVPDSLEIKFAEKLSLEK
;
A
#
# COMPACT_ATOMS: atom_id res chain seq x y z
N MET A 1 20.10 -11.85 -16.53
CA MET A 1 21.37 -11.19 -16.94
C MET A 1 22.21 -11.01 -15.69
N ASP A 2 23.40 -11.60 -15.68
CA ASP A 2 24.24 -11.82 -14.50
C ASP A 2 25.11 -10.57 -14.19
N ILE A 3 24.47 -9.44 -13.85
CA ILE A 3 25.14 -8.14 -13.56
C ILE A 3 26.02 -8.23 -12.31
N LEU A 4 25.80 -9.22 -11.45
CA LEU A 4 26.60 -9.48 -10.24
C LEU A 4 28.04 -9.95 -10.54
N LYS A 5 28.37 -10.36 -11.79
CA LYS A 5 29.72 -10.82 -12.15
C LYS A 5 30.65 -9.73 -12.67
N SER A 6 30.17 -8.49 -12.84
CA SER A 6 30.92 -7.43 -13.52
C SER A 6 31.69 -6.47 -12.60
N THR A 7 31.56 -6.52 -11.28
CA THR A 7 32.35 -5.64 -10.40
C THR A 7 33.76 -6.19 -10.23
N SER A 8 34.73 -5.57 -10.88
CA SER A 8 36.15 -5.84 -10.66
C SER A 8 36.56 -5.34 -9.27
N LYS A 9 36.70 -6.29 -8.33
CA LYS A 9 37.02 -6.19 -6.87
C LYS A 9 35.81 -6.37 -5.94
N SER A 10 36.05 -7.14 -4.88
CA SER A 10 35.16 -7.64 -3.80
C SER A 10 34.54 -6.54 -2.90
N ILE A 11 34.04 -5.45 -3.47
CA ILE A 11 33.36 -4.37 -2.73
C ILE A 11 31.95 -4.83 -2.39
N LYS A 12 31.55 -4.78 -1.11
CA LYS A 12 30.15 -5.04 -0.74
C LYS A 12 29.34 -3.78 -1.04
N ILE A 13 28.30 -3.92 -1.86
CA ILE A 13 27.40 -2.81 -2.21
C ILE A 13 26.03 -3.07 -1.57
N GLU A 14 25.56 -2.11 -0.77
CA GLU A 14 24.21 -2.08 -0.22
C GLU A 14 23.31 -1.11 -1.01
N SER A 15 22.23 -1.62 -1.60
CA SER A 15 21.18 -0.85 -2.29
C SER A 15 19.94 -1.72 -2.49
N PRO A 16 18.79 -1.19 -2.93
CA PRO A 16 17.62 -2.02 -3.26
C PRO A 16 17.92 -3.17 -4.23
N PHE A 17 18.94 -3.04 -5.09
CA PHE A 17 19.39 -4.10 -6.00
C PHE A 17 20.05 -5.30 -5.30
N THR A 18 20.55 -5.12 -4.08
CA THR A 18 21.30 -6.14 -3.32
C THR A 18 20.61 -6.57 -2.03
N TRP A 19 19.39 -6.07 -1.76
CA TRP A 19 18.63 -6.35 -0.54
C TRP A 19 17.66 -7.53 -0.66
N ASP A 20 17.74 -8.32 -1.73
CA ASP A 20 16.87 -9.49 -1.96
C ASP A 20 15.39 -9.14 -1.78
N LEU A 21 14.96 -8.04 -2.41
CA LEU A 21 13.55 -7.66 -2.49
C LEU A 21 12.79 -8.67 -3.34
N ASP A 22 11.53 -8.93 -2.99
CA ASP A 22 10.69 -9.94 -3.66
C ASP A 22 10.41 -9.53 -5.12
N LEU A 23 11.08 -10.20 -6.07
CA LEU A 23 10.99 -9.88 -7.49
C LEU A 23 9.57 -10.00 -8.06
N GLU A 24 8.75 -10.93 -7.55
CA GLU A 24 7.36 -11.06 -7.98
C GLU A 24 6.57 -9.79 -7.61
N GLN A 25 6.75 -9.32 -6.38
CA GLN A 25 6.11 -8.09 -5.92
C GLN A 25 6.65 -6.85 -6.61
N VAL A 26 7.96 -6.81 -6.93
CA VAL A 26 8.58 -5.70 -7.68
C VAL A 26 8.02 -5.60 -9.10
N CYS A 27 7.91 -6.73 -9.80
CA CYS A 27 7.35 -6.77 -11.15
C CYS A 27 5.88 -6.33 -11.17
N ASN A 28 5.12 -6.70 -10.14
CA ASN A 28 3.69 -6.36 -10.02
C ASN A 28 3.43 -5.06 -9.23
N PHE A 29 4.48 -4.29 -8.89
CA PHE A 29 4.33 -3.10 -8.08
C PHE A 29 3.71 -1.95 -8.87
N HIS A 30 2.62 -1.39 -8.35
CA HIS A 30 2.00 -0.19 -8.90
C HIS A 30 2.27 0.99 -7.95
N GLU A 31 2.94 2.05 -8.43
CA GLU A 31 3.29 3.21 -7.59
C GLU A 31 2.06 3.91 -6.99
N GLU A 32 0.90 3.76 -7.62
CA GLU A 32 -0.40 4.26 -7.17
C GLU A 32 -0.91 3.53 -5.92
N GLU A 33 -0.42 2.32 -5.64
CA GLU A 33 -0.71 1.56 -4.42
C GLU A 33 0.10 2.01 -3.20
N ILE A 34 1.13 2.85 -3.41
CA ILE A 34 1.72 3.59 -2.30
C ILE A 34 0.60 4.47 -1.78
N ASP A 35 -0.08 3.98 -0.74
CA ASP A 35 -1.04 4.73 0.03
C ASP A 35 -0.29 5.88 0.69
N LEU A 36 -0.18 6.97 -0.07
CA LEU A 36 0.36 8.25 0.37
C LEU A 36 -0.46 8.81 1.54
N SER A 37 -1.54 8.14 1.99
CA SER A 37 -2.19 8.50 3.24
C SER A 37 -1.27 8.37 4.46
N HIS A 38 -0.12 7.69 4.37
CA HIS A 38 0.94 7.69 5.40
C HIS A 38 2.34 7.75 4.78
N CYS A 39 2.81 8.94 4.39
CA CYS A 39 4.14 9.45 4.75
C CYS A 39 4.60 10.66 3.93
N GLU A 40 5.28 11.58 4.60
CA GLU A 40 6.73 11.84 4.45
C GLU A 40 7.02 13.17 5.14
N GLU A 41 7.17 13.17 6.47
CA GLU A 41 7.82 14.30 7.16
C GLU A 41 9.34 14.08 7.22
N SER A 42 9.79 12.81 7.22
CA SER A 42 11.20 12.46 7.22
C SER A 42 11.77 12.51 5.80
N PRO A 43 12.72 13.42 5.49
CA PRO A 43 13.34 13.47 4.19
C PRO A 43 14.18 12.22 3.87
N ILE A 44 14.58 11.47 4.90
CA ILE A 44 15.29 10.20 4.75
C ILE A 44 14.35 9.11 4.26
N LEU A 45 13.13 9.05 4.80
CA LEU A 45 12.12 8.12 4.31
C LEU A 45 11.89 8.34 2.82
N ARG A 46 11.66 9.60 2.42
CA ARG A 46 11.52 10.00 1.01
C ARG A 46 12.70 9.56 0.16
N LEU A 47 13.93 9.85 0.61
CA LEU A 47 15.13 9.47 -0.13
C LEU A 47 15.17 7.95 -0.40
N ILE A 48 14.91 7.13 0.61
CA ILE A 48 14.98 5.67 0.47
C ILE A 48 13.81 5.13 -0.36
N GLU A 49 12.61 5.67 -0.22
CA GLU A 49 11.46 5.32 -1.05
C GLU A 49 11.74 5.63 -2.53
N MET A 50 12.32 6.80 -2.85
CA MET A 50 12.71 7.14 -4.22
C MET A 50 13.79 6.20 -4.78
N ASN A 51 14.81 5.84 -4.00
CA ASN A 51 15.81 4.86 -4.45
C ASN A 51 15.17 3.50 -4.74
N THR A 52 14.21 3.09 -3.91
CA THR A 52 13.48 1.82 -4.10
C THR A 52 12.57 1.88 -5.33
N LEU A 53 11.90 3.02 -5.57
CA LEU A 53 11.12 3.27 -6.79
C LEU A 53 11.99 3.27 -8.05
N ALA A 54 13.19 3.85 -8.00
CA ALA A 54 14.13 3.83 -9.12
C ALA A 54 14.55 2.38 -9.46
N TYR A 55 14.80 1.56 -8.44
CA TYR A 55 14.99 0.12 -8.59
C TYR A 55 13.78 -0.57 -9.23
N ILE A 56 12.56 -0.34 -8.71
CA ILE A 56 11.33 -0.94 -9.25
C ILE A 56 11.15 -0.58 -10.72
N ARG A 57 11.24 0.71 -11.08
CA ARG A 57 11.14 1.17 -12.47
C ARG A 57 12.16 0.49 -13.37
N CYS A 58 13.39 0.33 -12.88
CA CYS A 58 14.44 -0.30 -13.66
C CYS A 58 14.18 -1.80 -13.88
N ILE A 59 13.72 -2.54 -12.88
CA ILE A 59 13.32 -3.96 -13.02
C ILE A 59 12.12 -4.12 -13.95
N GLN A 60 11.18 -3.17 -13.92
CA GLN A 60 10.05 -3.09 -14.85
C GLN A 60 10.44 -2.57 -16.25
N MET A 61 11.74 -2.47 -16.57
CA MET A 61 12.27 -1.98 -17.86
C MET A 61 11.87 -0.54 -18.22
N LYS A 62 11.42 0.26 -17.25
CA LYS A 62 11.11 1.70 -17.40
C LYS A 62 12.37 2.54 -17.22
N PHE A 63 13.40 2.28 -18.02
CA PHE A 63 14.75 2.81 -17.84
C PHE A 63 14.83 4.34 -17.87
N VAL A 64 14.10 5.00 -18.77
CA VAL A 64 14.08 6.48 -18.86
C VAL A 64 13.54 7.09 -17.57
N ALA A 65 12.39 6.60 -17.08
CA ALA A 65 11.78 7.07 -15.84
C ALA A 65 12.60 6.71 -14.58
N ALA A 66 13.37 5.63 -14.61
CA ALA A 66 14.31 5.28 -13.55
C ALA A 66 15.50 6.25 -13.50
N GLU A 67 16.04 6.62 -14.67
CA GLU A 67 17.13 7.59 -14.79
C GLU A 67 16.70 9.02 -14.41
N GLU A 68 15.54 9.48 -14.85
CA GLU A 68 14.99 10.79 -14.44
C GLU A 68 14.87 10.88 -12.92
N LEU A 69 14.42 9.79 -12.28
CA LEU A 69 14.28 9.72 -10.83
C LEU A 69 15.63 9.77 -10.10
N ILE A 70 16.73 9.28 -10.70
CA ILE A 70 18.08 9.48 -10.13
C ILE A 70 18.43 10.96 -10.04
N GLY A 71 18.07 11.76 -11.06
CA GLY A 71 18.25 13.21 -11.02
C GLY A 71 17.48 13.88 -9.87
N GLU A 72 16.22 13.48 -9.68
CA GLU A 72 15.40 13.99 -8.57
C GLU A 72 15.96 13.57 -7.19
N ILE A 73 16.45 12.33 -7.07
CA ILE A 73 17.09 11.82 -5.86
C ILE A 73 18.30 12.68 -5.48
N ASP A 74 19.13 13.07 -6.45
CA ASP A 74 20.28 13.95 -6.21
C ASP A 74 19.86 15.33 -5.70
N ASP A 75 18.76 15.88 -6.21
CA ASP A 75 18.24 17.16 -5.75
C ASP A 75 17.63 17.10 -4.35
N VAL A 76 16.98 15.98 -3.99
CA VAL A 76 16.54 15.72 -2.61
C VAL A 76 17.76 15.59 -1.70
N TRP A 77 18.78 14.82 -2.11
CA TRP A 77 19.99 14.63 -1.33
C TRP A 77 20.70 15.95 -0.99
N LYS A 78 20.86 16.85 -1.98
CA LYS A 78 21.44 18.19 -1.78
C LYS A 78 20.70 19.00 -0.70
N LYS A 79 19.37 18.87 -0.64
CA LYS A 79 18.53 19.60 0.34
C LYS A 79 18.66 19.04 1.75
N ILE A 80 18.90 17.73 1.90
CA ILE A 80 18.79 17.05 3.20
C ILE A 80 20.14 16.68 3.81
N CYS A 81 21.20 16.57 3.01
CA CYS A 81 22.51 16.08 3.46
C CYS A 81 23.04 16.89 4.66
N LYS A 82 22.85 18.21 4.64
CA LYS A 82 23.26 19.09 5.76
C LYS A 82 22.47 18.78 7.03
N SER A 83 21.14 18.73 6.97
CA SER A 83 20.32 18.45 8.16
C SER A 83 20.58 17.06 8.73
N VAL A 84 20.80 16.06 7.86
CA VAL A 84 21.17 14.69 8.27
C VAL A 84 22.48 14.69 9.06
N SER A 85 23.47 15.44 8.61
CA SER A 85 24.78 15.53 9.28
C SER A 85 24.69 16.12 10.70
N GLU A 86 23.70 16.99 10.95
CA GLU A 86 23.49 17.65 12.23
C GLU A 86 22.74 16.77 13.24
N GLN A 87 21.83 15.91 12.78
CA GLN A 87 20.92 15.12 13.62
C GLN A 87 21.58 13.96 14.37
N ARG A 88 22.75 13.47 13.92
CA ARG A 88 23.53 12.36 14.55
C ARG A 88 22.80 11.02 14.73
N TYR A 89 21.53 10.88 14.34
CA TYR A 89 20.79 9.62 14.35
C TYR A 89 20.98 8.80 13.07
N TYR A 90 21.56 9.41 12.05
CA TYR A 90 21.69 8.87 10.71
C TYR A 90 23.11 9.01 10.19
N SER A 91 23.54 8.04 9.38
CA SER A 91 24.84 8.07 8.72
C SER A 91 24.71 8.66 7.33
N VAL A 92 25.31 9.84 7.12
CA VAL A 92 25.45 10.47 5.80
C VAL A 92 26.17 9.55 4.83
N ASP A 93 27.21 8.84 5.29
CA ASP A 93 27.98 7.90 4.46
C ASP A 93 27.12 6.74 3.94
N VAL A 94 26.24 6.19 4.78
CA VAL A 94 25.38 5.07 4.39
C VAL A 94 24.31 5.55 3.41
N LEU A 95 23.70 6.70 3.65
CA LEU A 95 22.68 7.24 2.74
C LEU A 95 23.29 7.65 1.39
N ALA A 96 24.47 8.27 1.39
CA ALA A 96 25.21 8.60 0.17
C ALA A 96 25.60 7.32 -0.60
N HIS A 97 26.05 6.28 0.12
CA HIS A 97 26.34 4.97 -0.46
C HIS A 97 25.12 4.38 -1.15
N ILE A 98 23.97 4.30 -0.48
CA ILE A 98 22.74 3.73 -1.06
C ILE A 98 22.33 4.49 -2.32
N LYS A 99 22.39 5.83 -2.25
CA LYS A 99 22.09 6.72 -3.38
C LYS A 99 23.00 6.45 -4.58
N ASP A 100 24.32 6.48 -4.37
CA ASP A 100 25.32 6.31 -5.42
C ASP A 100 25.31 4.87 -5.97
N ALA A 101 25.12 3.87 -5.12
CA ALA A 101 24.99 2.46 -5.49
C ALA A 101 23.75 2.19 -6.36
N THR A 102 22.61 2.79 -6.01
CA THR A 102 21.38 2.67 -6.81
C THR A 102 21.59 3.27 -8.21
N ALA A 103 22.17 4.47 -8.28
CA ALA A 103 22.51 5.10 -9.56
C ALA A 103 23.52 4.27 -10.38
N PHE A 104 24.53 3.67 -9.72
CA PHE A 104 25.51 2.80 -10.36
C PHE A 104 24.86 1.61 -11.06
N TYR A 105 23.96 0.88 -10.39
CA TYR A 105 23.26 -0.25 -10.98
C TYR A 105 22.37 0.16 -12.16
N ILE A 106 21.65 1.28 -12.03
CA ILE A 106 20.80 1.80 -13.10
C ILE A 106 21.64 2.20 -14.32
N TYR A 107 22.69 3.00 -14.15
CA TYR A 107 23.56 3.40 -15.26
C TYR A 107 24.27 2.21 -15.90
N SER A 108 24.66 1.21 -15.11
CA SER A 108 25.24 -0.03 -15.62
C SER A 108 24.25 -0.78 -16.53
N MET A 109 22.99 -0.92 -16.10
CA MET A 109 21.95 -1.57 -16.91
C MET A 109 21.57 -0.80 -18.17
N ILE A 110 21.60 0.52 -18.13
CA ILE A 110 21.30 1.38 -19.29
C ILE A 110 22.51 1.46 -20.25
N GLY A 111 23.71 1.06 -19.81
CA GLY A 111 24.93 1.08 -20.62
C GLY A 111 25.69 2.41 -20.60
N LYS A 112 25.47 3.26 -19.59
CA LYS A 112 26.13 4.55 -19.39
C LYS A 112 27.52 4.39 -18.74
N LYS A 113 28.47 3.87 -19.53
CA LYS A 113 29.79 3.42 -19.07
C LYS A 113 30.61 4.49 -18.33
N GLU A 114 30.55 5.75 -18.73
CA GLU A 114 31.32 6.84 -18.09
C GLU A 114 30.79 7.13 -16.67
N GLN A 115 29.47 7.28 -16.54
CA GLN A 115 28.79 7.50 -15.27
C GLN A 115 28.98 6.31 -14.33
N THR A 116 28.88 5.09 -14.85
CA THR A 116 29.13 3.86 -14.10
C THR A 116 30.54 3.83 -13.52
N ARG A 117 31.58 4.11 -14.32
CA ARG A 117 32.98 4.16 -13.84
C ARG A 117 33.21 5.25 -12.80
N ALA A 118 32.61 6.43 -13.00
CA ALA A 118 32.72 7.52 -12.04
C ALA A 118 32.13 7.15 -10.67
N LEU A 119 30.98 6.46 -10.65
CA LEU A 119 30.36 5.99 -9.41
C LEU A 119 31.10 4.80 -8.79
N GLU A 120 31.64 3.88 -9.59
CA GLU A 120 32.42 2.74 -9.10
C GLU A 120 33.61 3.18 -8.25
N ILE A 121 34.28 4.29 -8.62
CA ILE A 121 35.39 4.88 -7.86
C ILE A 121 34.90 5.55 -6.56
N LYS A 122 33.69 6.10 -6.57
CA LYS A 122 33.10 6.87 -5.47
C LYS A 122 32.50 5.99 -4.37
N ILE A 123 31.92 4.85 -4.74
CA ILE A 123 31.21 3.95 -3.82
C ILE A 123 32.18 3.35 -2.81
N LYS A 124 31.82 3.48 -1.52
CA LYS A 124 32.58 2.91 -0.40
C LYS A 124 32.22 1.43 -0.23
N ASP A 125 33.14 0.62 0.30
CA ASP A 125 32.82 -0.76 0.68
C ASP A 125 31.92 -0.77 1.92
N ALA A 126 30.71 -1.31 1.79
CA ALA A 126 29.73 -1.36 2.86
C ALA A 126 30.16 -2.25 4.03
N LYS A 127 31.18 -3.11 3.88
CA LYS A 127 31.81 -3.82 5.02
C LYS A 127 32.38 -2.86 6.07
N ASN A 128 32.69 -1.62 5.67
CA ASN A 128 33.25 -0.61 6.57
C ASN A 128 32.19 0.13 7.40
N PHE A 129 30.91 -0.17 7.23
CA PHE A 129 29.81 0.40 8.01
C PHE A 129 29.66 -0.32 9.36
N ILE A 130 30.58 -0.03 10.28
CA ILE A 130 30.73 -0.76 11.55
C ILE A 130 30.08 -0.11 12.76
N SER A 131 29.90 1.22 12.75
CA SER A 131 29.31 1.94 13.90
C SER A 131 27.81 1.68 14.02
N ASP A 132 27.27 1.86 15.22
CA ASP A 132 25.84 1.63 15.49
C ASP A 132 24.95 2.56 14.65
N ILE A 133 25.34 3.83 14.48
CA ILE A 133 24.61 4.77 13.61
C ILE A 133 24.62 4.27 12.16
N GLN A 134 25.75 3.78 11.65
CA GLN A 134 25.84 3.24 10.29
C GLN A 134 24.99 1.98 10.13
N LYS A 135 25.09 1.02 11.06
CA LYS A 135 24.28 -0.20 11.05
C LYS A 135 22.79 0.11 11.16
N GLY A 136 22.40 0.97 12.11
CA GLY A 136 21.02 1.39 12.29
C GLY A 136 20.47 2.10 11.06
N THR A 137 21.25 2.96 10.40
CA THR A 137 20.86 3.60 9.14
C THR A 137 20.68 2.59 8.01
N LEU A 138 21.56 1.59 7.91
CA LEU A 138 21.48 0.55 6.88
C LEU A 138 20.24 -0.32 7.08
N PHE A 139 20.04 -0.87 8.29
CA PHE A 139 18.88 -1.68 8.61
C PHE A 139 17.57 -0.88 8.48
N GLY A 140 17.56 0.37 8.92
CA GLY A 140 16.40 1.26 8.78
C GLY A 140 16.07 1.52 7.31
N SER A 141 17.07 1.73 6.46
CA SER A 141 16.87 1.90 5.01
C SER A 141 16.33 0.63 4.34
N GLN A 142 16.88 -0.53 4.69
CA GLN A 142 16.37 -1.82 4.22
C GLN A 142 14.92 -2.07 4.66
N ALA A 143 14.59 -1.70 5.90
CA ALA A 143 13.23 -1.78 6.43
C ALA A 143 12.27 -0.86 5.66
N ILE A 144 12.67 0.38 5.36
CA ILE A 144 11.85 1.30 4.55
C ILE A 144 11.55 0.68 3.18
N ALA A 145 12.58 0.24 2.46
CA ALA A 145 12.44 -0.37 1.15
C ALA A 145 11.53 -1.62 1.20
N SER A 146 11.74 -2.48 2.19
CA SER A 146 10.92 -3.69 2.38
C SER A 146 9.47 -3.37 2.73
N SER A 147 9.22 -2.25 3.42
CA SER A 147 7.89 -1.85 3.89
C SER A 147 6.93 -1.43 2.75
N LEU A 148 7.49 -1.07 1.58
CA LEU A 148 6.71 -0.75 0.38
C LEU A 148 5.94 -1.97 -0.14
N PHE A 149 6.51 -3.17 -0.01
CA PHE A 149 5.93 -4.41 -0.50
C PHE A 149 4.96 -5.04 0.52
N PHE A 150 4.09 -5.93 0.05
CA PHE A 150 3.05 -6.60 0.84
C PHE A 150 3.51 -7.94 1.49
N GLU A 151 2.63 -8.47 2.35
CA GLU A 151 2.60 -9.79 3.01
C GLU A 151 3.94 -10.45 3.40
N LYS A 152 4.69 -11.01 2.45
CA LYS A 152 5.96 -11.72 2.73
C LYS A 152 7.05 -10.80 3.26
N SER A 153 7.06 -9.52 2.86
CA SER A 153 8.07 -8.56 3.32
C SER A 153 7.74 -7.93 4.66
N ALA A 154 6.50 -8.03 5.17
CA ALA A 154 6.08 -7.34 6.39
C ALA A 154 6.86 -7.84 7.63
N SER A 155 7.08 -9.16 7.72
CA SER A 155 7.89 -9.77 8.78
C SER A 155 9.36 -9.33 8.66
N ARG A 156 9.94 -9.37 7.46
CA ARG A 156 11.31 -8.92 7.22
C ARG A 156 11.50 -7.44 7.56
N SER A 157 10.60 -6.60 7.09
CA SER A 157 10.59 -5.15 7.35
C SER A 157 10.50 -4.85 8.84
N PHE A 158 9.70 -5.61 9.59
CA PHE A 158 9.61 -5.47 11.05
C PHE A 158 10.93 -5.84 11.74
N GLU A 159 11.53 -6.99 11.42
CA GLU A 159 12.81 -7.41 12.03
C GLU A 159 13.95 -6.42 11.72
N LEU A 160 13.98 -5.89 10.50
CA LEU A 160 14.94 -4.85 10.10
C LEU A 160 14.71 -3.53 10.86
N ALA A 161 13.45 -3.11 11.01
CA ALA A 161 13.11 -1.89 11.76
C ALA A 161 13.47 -2.02 13.25
N LYS A 162 13.21 -3.19 13.84
CA LYS A 162 13.59 -3.52 15.22
C LYS A 162 15.11 -3.57 15.41
N SER A 163 15.83 -4.11 14.42
CA SER A 163 17.29 -4.05 14.39
C SER A 163 17.77 -2.59 14.37
N ALA A 164 17.18 -1.75 13.51
CA ALA A 164 17.54 -0.33 13.43
C ALA A 164 17.30 0.43 14.75
N SER A 165 16.15 0.21 15.40
CA SER A 165 15.85 0.83 16.70
C SER A 165 16.75 0.30 17.82
N SER A 166 17.20 -0.96 17.76
CA SER A 166 18.15 -1.50 18.74
C SER A 166 19.54 -0.84 18.67
N TYR A 167 20.03 -0.54 17.46
CA TYR A 167 21.31 0.16 17.27
C TYR A 167 21.21 1.66 17.57
N VAL A 168 20.08 2.30 17.25
CA VAL A 168 19.89 3.75 17.45
C VAL A 168 18.55 4.01 18.14
N PRO A 169 18.43 3.73 19.46
CA PRO A 169 17.16 3.77 20.20
C PRO A 169 16.61 5.18 20.43
N ASN A 170 17.37 6.23 20.11
CA ASN A 170 16.91 7.62 20.19
C ASN A 170 16.45 8.17 18.83
N CYS A 171 16.34 7.32 17.80
CA CYS A 171 15.85 7.72 16.49
C CYS A 171 14.33 7.53 16.39
N ALA A 172 13.58 8.63 16.39
CA ALA A 172 12.11 8.60 16.27
C ALA A 172 11.62 7.85 15.03
N LEU A 173 12.34 7.95 13.90
CA LEU A 173 11.96 7.30 12.64
C LEU A 173 12.00 5.76 12.73
N TRP A 174 12.94 5.19 13.49
CA TRP A 174 13.05 3.73 13.62
C TRP A 174 11.93 3.17 14.50
N HIS A 175 11.55 3.88 15.55
CA HIS A 175 10.35 3.55 16.34
C HIS A 175 9.07 3.69 15.51
N TYR A 176 8.95 4.77 14.72
CA TYR A 176 7.83 4.96 13.79
C TYR A 176 7.70 3.77 12.82
N LEU A 177 8.81 3.36 12.22
CA LEU A 177 8.82 2.30 11.22
C LEU A 177 8.45 0.95 11.85
N THR A 178 8.97 0.65 13.03
CA THR A 178 8.59 -0.56 13.80
C THR A 178 7.08 -0.58 14.07
N ALA A 179 6.52 0.54 14.55
CA ALA A 179 5.09 0.66 14.81
C ALA A 179 4.25 0.55 13.52
N LYS A 180 4.70 1.17 12.41
CA LYS A 180 4.07 1.07 11.08
C LYS A 180 4.03 -0.39 10.59
N CYS A 181 5.12 -1.13 10.76
CA CYS A 181 5.20 -2.55 10.38
C CYS A 181 4.27 -3.43 11.23
N LEU A 182 4.26 -3.24 12.56
CA LEU A 182 3.34 -3.93 13.47
C LEU A 182 1.88 -3.68 13.08
N ARG A 183 1.54 -2.42 12.85
CA ARG A 183 0.19 -2.02 12.40
C ARG A 183 -0.17 -2.67 11.07
N LYS A 184 0.73 -2.69 10.09
CA LYS A 184 0.52 -3.33 8.77
C LYS A 184 0.25 -4.83 8.95
N LYS A 185 1.08 -5.52 9.73
CA LYS A 185 0.92 -6.96 10.05
C LYS A 185 -0.43 -7.26 10.70
N ARG A 186 -0.83 -6.46 11.70
CA ARG A 186 -2.13 -6.59 12.38
C ARG A 186 -3.30 -6.39 11.41
N ARG A 187 -3.29 -5.29 10.65
CA ARG A 187 -4.36 -4.94 9.70
C ARG A 187 -4.52 -5.97 8.59
N TYR A 188 -3.43 -6.64 8.22
CA TYR A 188 -3.45 -7.72 7.25
C TYR A 188 -4.12 -8.98 7.81
N GLN A 189 -3.77 -9.39 9.04
CA GLN A 189 -4.35 -10.56 9.68
C GLN A 189 -5.85 -10.40 9.91
N ASP A 190 -6.26 -9.29 10.53
CA ASP A 190 -7.66 -8.90 10.66
C ASP A 190 -7.76 -7.42 11.07
N PHE A 191 -8.53 -6.65 10.30
CA PHE A 191 -8.78 -5.22 10.53
C PHE A 191 -9.43 -4.90 11.89
N CYS A 192 -10.04 -5.88 12.55
CA CYS A 192 -10.70 -5.77 13.85
C CYS A 192 -9.78 -6.08 15.03
N LEU A 193 -8.57 -6.58 14.79
CA LEU A 193 -7.62 -6.87 15.86
C LEU A 193 -7.24 -5.62 16.65
N ILE A 194 -7.16 -5.79 17.96
CA ILE A 194 -6.79 -4.76 18.92
C ILE A 194 -5.30 -4.43 18.73
N VAL A 195 -4.95 -3.16 18.89
CA VAL A 195 -3.56 -2.68 18.90
C VAL A 195 -2.78 -3.40 20.00
N SER A 196 -1.59 -3.92 19.69
CA SER A 196 -0.74 -4.58 20.68
C SER A 196 0.00 -3.56 21.55
N ASN A 197 0.41 -3.96 22.76
CA ASN A 197 1.22 -3.12 23.63
C ASN A 197 2.55 -2.71 22.97
N GLU A 198 3.16 -3.59 22.16
CA GLU A 198 4.38 -3.28 21.41
C GLU A 198 4.10 -2.19 20.34
N GLU A 199 3.01 -2.30 19.58
CA GLU A 199 2.61 -1.29 18.58
C GLU A 199 2.36 0.08 19.23
N GLU A 200 1.62 0.12 20.34
CA GLU A 200 1.37 1.34 21.09
C GLU A 200 2.66 1.95 21.66
N THR A 201 3.52 1.13 22.27
CA THR A 201 4.79 1.59 22.86
C THR A 201 5.69 2.25 21.82
N GLU A 202 5.82 1.63 20.64
CA GLU A 202 6.67 2.15 19.56
C GLU A 202 6.12 3.46 18.97
N PHE A 203 4.80 3.58 18.78
CA PHE A 203 4.18 4.85 18.35
C PHE A 203 4.38 5.96 19.39
N LEU A 204 4.18 5.65 20.67
CA LEU A 204 4.37 6.62 21.75
C LEU A 204 5.84 7.04 21.88
N LYS A 205 6.78 6.10 21.78
CA LYS A 205 8.21 6.38 21.87
C LYS A 205 8.68 7.26 20.71
N CYS A 206 8.19 6.99 19.51
CA CYS A 206 8.43 7.85 18.35
C CYS A 206 8.00 9.30 18.61
N TYR A 207 6.76 9.51 19.08
CA TYR A 207 6.23 10.84 19.35
C TYR A 207 6.91 11.54 20.54
N GLU A 208 7.34 10.79 21.55
CA GLU A 208 8.15 11.30 22.67
C GLU A 208 9.50 11.84 22.17
N LEU A 209 10.19 11.08 21.31
CA LEU A 209 11.49 11.46 20.75
C LEU A 209 11.38 12.61 19.73
N SER A 210 10.25 12.74 19.05
CA SER A 210 9.99 13.79 18.08
C SER A 210 8.50 14.17 18.11
N PRO A 211 8.12 15.22 18.87
CA PRO A 211 6.72 15.62 19.01
C PRO A 211 6.23 16.43 17.81
N SER A 212 6.39 15.88 16.60
CA SER A 212 5.90 16.49 15.36
C SER A 212 4.41 16.23 15.16
N ASP A 213 3.76 17.10 14.39
CA ASP A 213 2.33 16.95 14.10
C ASP A 213 2.04 15.65 13.32
N HIS A 214 2.98 15.21 12.45
CA HIS A 214 2.85 13.94 11.74
C HIS A 214 2.81 12.73 12.69
N TYR A 215 3.78 12.64 13.60
CA TYR A 215 3.82 11.54 14.57
C TYR A 215 2.65 11.62 15.56
N GLY A 216 2.25 12.83 15.96
CA GLY A 216 1.04 13.05 16.75
C GLY A 216 -0.22 12.52 16.07
N ILE A 217 -0.42 12.77 14.78
CA ILE A 217 -1.55 12.19 14.02
C ILE A 217 -1.47 10.65 13.95
N CYS A 218 -0.26 10.09 13.82
CA CYS A 218 -0.08 8.63 13.84
C CYS A 218 -0.48 8.03 15.20
N VAL A 219 -0.09 8.67 16.31
CA VAL A 219 -0.51 8.28 17.67
C VAL A 219 -2.02 8.43 17.85
N ALA A 220 -2.61 9.55 17.40
CA ALA A 220 -4.05 9.76 17.46
C ALA A 220 -4.82 8.68 16.70
N ARG A 221 -4.30 8.26 15.54
CA ARG A 221 -4.85 7.15 14.77
C ARG A 221 -4.71 5.82 15.51
N MET A 222 -3.55 5.52 16.09
CA MET A 222 -3.36 4.34 16.93
C MET A 222 -4.42 4.30 18.04
N TYR A 223 -4.61 5.39 18.79
CA TYR A 223 -5.64 5.45 19.84
C TYR A 223 -7.06 5.24 19.32
N LYS A 224 -7.39 5.79 18.14
CA LYS A 224 -8.67 5.54 17.46
C LYS A 224 -8.87 4.05 17.22
N GLU A 225 -7.83 3.37 16.74
CA GLU A 225 -7.86 1.94 16.43
C GLU A 225 -7.90 1.07 17.69
N SER A 226 -7.31 1.53 18.80
CA SER A 226 -7.47 0.98 20.15
C SER A 226 -8.83 1.29 20.79
N LYS A 227 -9.76 1.94 20.07
CA LYS A 227 -11.07 2.42 20.56
C LYS A 227 -10.96 3.45 21.70
N ASN A 228 -9.79 4.06 21.89
CA ASN A 228 -9.59 5.19 22.80
C ASN A 228 -9.89 6.50 22.08
N TRP A 229 -11.19 6.72 21.81
CA TRP A 229 -11.68 7.89 21.08
C TRP A 229 -11.35 9.22 21.78
N LYS A 230 -11.30 9.22 23.12
CA LYS A 230 -10.99 10.41 23.92
C LYS A 230 -9.58 10.91 23.64
N LYS A 231 -8.55 10.07 23.86
CA LYS A 231 -7.15 10.44 23.60
C LYS A 231 -6.91 10.79 22.13
N SER A 232 -7.53 10.03 21.21
CA SER A 232 -7.46 10.33 19.78
C SER A 232 -7.98 11.75 19.47
N SER A 233 -9.12 12.11 20.07
CA SER A 233 -9.72 13.44 19.90
C SER A 233 -8.91 14.55 20.53
N GLU A 234 -8.36 14.33 21.73
CA GLU A 234 -7.49 15.29 22.42
C GLU A 234 -6.29 15.66 21.54
N ILE A 235 -5.53 14.66 21.07
CA ILE A 235 -4.35 14.89 20.23
C ILE A 235 -4.74 15.56 18.90
N CYS A 236 -5.80 15.12 18.22
CA CYS A 236 -6.23 15.75 16.96
C CYS A 236 -6.62 17.23 17.16
N ASN A 237 -7.31 17.56 18.26
CA ASN A 237 -7.67 18.95 18.55
C ASN A 237 -6.43 19.79 18.93
N GLU A 238 -5.50 19.24 19.71
CA GLU A 238 -4.23 19.91 20.04
C GLU A 238 -3.43 20.24 18.77
N ILE A 239 -3.28 19.28 17.86
CA ILE A 239 -2.59 19.49 16.59
C ILE A 239 -3.34 20.53 15.76
N TYR A 240 -4.67 20.42 15.64
CA TYR A 240 -5.48 21.41 14.92
C TYR A 240 -5.25 22.85 15.43
N LEU A 241 -5.21 23.05 16.75
CA LEU A 241 -5.00 24.36 17.37
C LEU A 241 -3.60 24.93 17.12
N LYS A 242 -2.58 24.10 16.87
CA LYS A 242 -1.25 24.55 16.45
C LYS A 242 -1.21 25.09 15.02
N ASN A 243 -2.30 24.95 14.26
CA ASN A 243 -2.40 25.37 12.86
C ASN A 243 -1.31 24.76 11.97
N PRO A 244 -1.29 23.43 11.77
CA PRO A 244 -0.23 22.75 11.04
C PRO A 244 -0.19 23.23 9.59
N ASN A 245 1.01 23.48 9.08
CA ASN A 245 1.20 23.91 7.69
C ASN A 245 1.33 22.72 6.73
N ASP A 246 1.58 21.51 7.24
CA ASP A 246 1.67 20.30 6.41
C ASP A 246 0.27 19.92 5.87
N VAL A 247 0.18 19.86 4.53
CA VAL A 247 -1.04 19.52 3.79
C VAL A 247 -1.61 18.17 4.19
N ARG A 248 -0.78 17.16 4.43
CA ARG A 248 -1.22 15.81 4.77
C ARG A 248 -1.75 15.75 6.20
N VAL A 249 -1.09 16.43 7.13
CA VAL A 249 -1.63 16.60 8.50
C VAL A 249 -3.02 17.24 8.44
N ARG A 250 -3.18 18.32 7.66
CA ARG A 250 -4.49 18.97 7.43
C ARG A 250 -5.52 18.02 6.81
N LEU A 251 -5.14 17.22 5.82
CA LEU A 251 -6.03 16.21 5.22
C LEU A 251 -6.46 15.13 6.23
N LEU A 252 -5.53 14.63 7.05
CA LEU A 252 -5.84 13.62 8.08
C LEU A 252 -6.73 14.19 9.18
N LEU A 253 -6.50 15.44 9.59
CA LEU A 253 -7.40 16.17 10.48
C LEU A 253 -8.79 16.35 9.86
N ALA A 254 -8.87 16.72 8.58
CA ALA A 254 -10.15 16.83 7.87
C ALA A 254 -10.91 15.50 7.91
N LEU A 255 -10.27 14.38 7.57
CA LEU A 255 -10.89 13.06 7.63
C LEU A 255 -11.34 12.70 9.06
N PHE A 256 -10.53 13.03 10.06
CA PHE A 256 -10.90 12.86 11.47
C PHE A 256 -12.16 13.64 11.81
N PHE A 257 -12.20 14.94 11.52
CA PHE A 257 -13.35 15.80 11.83
C PHE A 257 -14.61 15.44 11.02
N ILE A 258 -14.49 15.01 9.76
CA ILE A 258 -15.61 14.44 8.98
C ILE A 258 -16.19 13.24 9.72
N THR A 259 -15.34 12.34 10.23
CA THR A 259 -15.79 11.16 10.98
C THR A 259 -16.52 11.55 12.27
N GLN A 260 -16.08 12.62 12.92
CA GLN A 260 -16.73 13.17 14.13
C GLN A 260 -17.94 14.06 13.82
N LYS A 261 -18.26 14.30 12.55
CA LYS A 261 -19.28 15.26 12.09
C LYS A 261 -19.02 16.71 12.52
N ASP A 262 -17.78 17.05 12.85
CA ASP A 262 -17.33 18.44 13.06
C ASP A 262 -17.01 19.06 11.69
N PHE A 263 -18.08 19.37 10.94
CA PHE A 263 -17.96 19.85 9.56
C PHE A 263 -17.33 21.25 9.47
N ILE A 264 -17.31 22.02 10.56
CA ILE A 264 -16.68 23.34 10.60
C ILE A 264 -15.16 23.17 10.52
N LYS A 265 -14.56 22.39 11.43
CA LYS A 265 -13.11 22.14 11.40
C LYS A 265 -12.68 21.33 10.18
N ALA A 266 -13.52 20.38 9.73
CA ALA A 266 -13.24 19.64 8.51
C ALA A 266 -13.13 20.57 7.29
N LYS A 267 -14.07 21.51 7.15
CA LYS A 267 -14.06 22.48 6.06
C LYS A 267 -12.86 23.41 6.15
N ASP A 268 -12.52 23.90 7.34
CA ASP A 268 -11.33 24.74 7.55
C ASP A 268 -10.04 24.06 7.06
N CYS A 269 -9.83 22.80 7.46
CA CYS A 269 -8.68 22.02 6.99
C CYS A 269 -8.67 21.82 5.46
N LEU A 270 -9.83 21.54 4.84
CA LEU A 270 -9.93 21.35 3.39
C LEU A 270 -9.75 22.67 2.63
N ASP A 271 -10.31 23.78 3.13
CA ASP A 271 -10.19 25.09 2.50
C ASP A 271 -8.72 25.58 2.53
N TYR A 272 -7.97 25.27 3.60
CA TYR A 272 -6.53 25.54 3.65
C TYR A 272 -5.78 24.81 2.52
N VAL A 273 -6.01 23.51 2.37
CA VAL A 273 -5.33 22.70 1.33
C VAL A 273 -5.71 23.17 -0.08
N GLY A 274 -7.01 23.46 -0.31
CA GLY A 274 -7.50 23.94 -1.60
C GLY A 274 -6.97 25.31 -2.02
N LYS A 275 -6.61 26.18 -1.05
CA LYS A 275 -6.00 27.49 -1.34
C LYS A 275 -4.51 27.39 -1.69
N LEU A 276 -3.80 26.40 -1.14
CA LEU A 276 -2.36 26.27 -1.29
C LEU A 276 -1.96 25.63 -2.63
N LEU A 277 -2.78 24.73 -3.16
CA LEU A 277 -2.41 23.86 -4.28
C LEU A 277 -3.15 24.26 -5.55
N SER A 278 -2.42 24.29 -6.68
CA SER A 278 -3.05 24.37 -8.00
C SER A 278 -3.79 23.05 -8.32
N PRO A 279 -4.79 23.07 -9.23
CA PRO A 279 -5.54 21.86 -9.59
C PRO A 279 -4.64 20.70 -10.03
N GLU A 280 -3.55 20.99 -10.76
CA GLU A 280 -2.57 20.01 -11.23
C GLU A 280 -1.73 19.38 -10.11
N LYS A 281 -1.51 20.11 -9.00
CA LYS A 281 -0.73 19.67 -7.85
C LYS A 281 -1.60 19.13 -6.72
N THR A 282 -2.91 19.11 -6.90
CA THR A 282 -3.85 18.71 -5.86
C THR A 282 -3.91 17.18 -5.73
N PRO A 283 -3.59 16.61 -4.56
CA PRO A 283 -3.63 15.16 -4.37
C PRO A 283 -5.04 14.61 -4.57
N LYS A 284 -5.16 13.43 -5.16
CA LYS A 284 -6.46 12.72 -5.26
C LYS A 284 -7.13 12.52 -3.89
N THR A 285 -6.34 12.33 -2.83
CA THR A 285 -6.79 12.24 -1.43
C THR A 285 -7.55 13.49 -0.97
N TYR A 286 -7.16 14.68 -1.45
CA TYR A 286 -7.90 15.91 -1.16
C TYR A 286 -9.32 15.84 -1.73
N TYR A 287 -9.45 15.51 -3.02
CA TYR A 287 -10.76 15.38 -3.65
C TYR A 287 -11.59 14.26 -2.99
N HIS A 288 -10.95 13.16 -2.57
CA HIS A 288 -11.63 12.10 -1.84
C HIS A 288 -12.22 12.63 -0.53
N TYR A 289 -11.44 13.34 0.28
CA TYR A 289 -11.92 13.86 1.55
C TYR A 289 -12.93 14.99 1.39
N LEU A 290 -12.79 15.81 0.33
CA LEU A 290 -13.78 16.81 -0.04
C LEU A 290 -15.11 16.15 -0.47
N ALA A 291 -15.06 15.03 -1.18
CA ALA A 291 -16.24 14.25 -1.52
C ALA A 291 -16.94 13.70 -0.28
N LYS A 292 -16.18 13.12 0.67
CA LYS A 292 -16.72 12.63 1.94
C LYS A 292 -17.31 13.75 2.80
N TYR A 293 -16.70 14.93 2.78
CA TYR A 293 -17.24 16.13 3.42
C TYR A 293 -18.61 16.48 2.84
N TYR A 294 -18.70 16.61 1.51
CA TYR A 294 -19.96 16.95 0.85
C TYR A 294 -21.04 15.89 1.06
N GLU A 295 -20.67 14.60 1.00
CA GLU A 295 -21.56 13.48 1.34
C GLU A 295 -22.08 13.60 2.77
N GLY A 296 -21.20 13.87 3.75
CA GLY A 296 -21.57 14.07 5.15
C GLY A 296 -22.50 15.27 5.38
N THR A 297 -22.39 16.30 4.54
CA THR A 297 -23.29 17.49 4.54
C THR A 297 -24.51 17.34 3.64
N ASN A 298 -24.72 16.16 3.03
CA ASN A 298 -25.79 15.85 2.08
C ASN A 298 -25.79 16.65 0.76
N ASP A 299 -24.66 17.25 0.36
CA ASP A 299 -24.46 17.82 -0.98
C ASP A 299 -23.98 16.72 -1.94
N TYR A 300 -24.88 15.78 -2.26
CA TYR A 300 -24.57 14.62 -3.10
C TYR A 300 -24.06 14.97 -4.51
N PRO A 301 -24.56 16.03 -5.19
CA PRO A 301 -23.99 16.46 -6.47
C PRO A 301 -22.50 16.81 -6.37
N LYS A 302 -22.09 17.60 -5.37
CA LYS A 302 -20.67 17.92 -5.17
C LYS A 302 -19.87 16.73 -4.68
N ALA A 303 -20.46 15.84 -3.86
CA ALA A 303 -19.80 14.61 -3.46
C ALA A 303 -19.44 13.76 -4.68
N LYS A 304 -20.40 13.53 -5.58
CA LYS A 304 -20.19 12.82 -6.85
C LYS A 304 -19.09 13.46 -7.69
N GLU A 305 -19.13 14.77 -7.89
CA GLU A 305 -18.11 15.49 -8.67
C GLU A 305 -16.70 15.23 -8.10
N ASN A 306 -16.53 15.36 -6.79
CA ASN A 306 -15.23 15.20 -6.15
C ASN A 306 -14.77 13.75 -6.07
N TYR A 307 -15.69 12.79 -5.92
CA TYR A 307 -15.36 11.37 -6.03
C TYR A 307 -14.81 11.03 -7.41
N LEU A 308 -15.42 11.55 -8.48
CA LEU A 308 -14.94 11.34 -9.85
C LEU A 308 -13.55 11.97 -10.08
N LYS A 309 -13.30 13.17 -9.52
CA LYS A 309 -11.96 13.80 -9.54
C LYS A 309 -10.93 12.98 -8.78
N ALA A 310 -11.29 12.48 -7.60
CA ALA A 310 -10.41 11.63 -6.80
C ALA A 310 -10.08 10.33 -7.52
N ALA A 311 -11.07 9.73 -8.17
CA ALA A 311 -10.94 8.48 -8.90
C ALA A 311 -9.99 8.61 -10.10
N GLY A 312 -10.09 9.69 -10.89
CA GLY A 312 -9.14 10.03 -11.97
C GLY A 312 -8.86 8.94 -13.01
N GLY A 313 -7.84 9.14 -13.84
CA GLY A 313 -7.37 8.18 -14.86
C GLY A 313 -6.50 7.06 -14.27
N THR A 314 -5.54 7.41 -13.42
CA THR A 314 -4.65 6.49 -12.69
C THR A 314 -5.26 5.94 -11.38
N GLY A 315 -6.59 6.02 -11.21
CA GLY A 315 -7.30 5.42 -10.07
C GLY A 315 -7.11 6.02 -8.67
N ASN A 316 -8.15 5.99 -7.83
CA ASN A 316 -8.04 5.97 -6.36
C ASN A 316 -9.09 4.98 -5.88
N PHE A 317 -8.66 3.74 -5.66
CA PHE A 317 -9.59 2.63 -5.43
C PHE A 317 -10.49 2.85 -4.21
N PRO A 318 -9.97 3.33 -3.05
CA PRO A 318 -10.82 3.74 -1.93
C PRO A 318 -11.89 4.79 -2.30
N ALA A 319 -11.55 5.79 -3.11
CA ALA A 319 -12.51 6.81 -3.55
C ALA A 319 -13.57 6.22 -4.49
N ASP A 320 -13.18 5.34 -5.43
CA ASP A 320 -14.11 4.63 -6.31
C ASP A 320 -15.09 3.74 -5.50
N MET A 321 -14.60 3.07 -4.45
CA MET A 321 -15.43 2.24 -3.58
C MET A 321 -16.36 3.07 -2.69
N ASP A 322 -15.91 4.23 -2.19
CA ASP A 322 -16.77 5.16 -1.44
C ASP A 322 -17.83 5.78 -2.37
N TYR A 323 -17.48 6.11 -3.62
CA TYR A 323 -18.44 6.58 -4.62
C TYR A 323 -19.50 5.52 -4.96
N LEU A 324 -19.10 4.25 -5.02
CA LEU A 324 -20.03 3.13 -5.19
C LEU A 324 -21.07 3.08 -4.07
N ASN A 325 -20.67 3.35 -2.83
CA ASN A 325 -21.58 3.45 -1.69
C ASN A 325 -22.51 4.66 -1.81
N LEU A 326 -22.01 5.81 -2.29
CA LEU A 326 -22.83 6.99 -2.57
C LEU A 326 -23.91 6.69 -3.61
N ILE A 327 -23.55 6.06 -4.74
CA ILE A 327 -24.51 5.66 -5.78
C ILE A 327 -25.61 4.80 -5.17
N ARG A 328 -25.24 3.82 -4.34
CA ARG A 328 -26.19 2.94 -3.67
C ARG A 328 -27.14 3.67 -2.73
N ASN A 329 -26.62 4.60 -1.93
CA ASN A 329 -27.40 5.32 -0.93
C ASN A 329 -28.35 6.37 -1.53
N THR A 330 -28.06 6.84 -2.75
CA THR A 330 -28.80 7.93 -3.40
C THR A 330 -29.65 7.49 -4.60
N SER A 331 -29.41 6.28 -5.13
CA SER A 331 -30.17 5.75 -6.26
C SER A 331 -31.61 5.42 -5.85
N GLN A 332 -32.57 6.06 -6.52
CA GLN A 332 -34.01 5.78 -6.38
C GLN A 332 -34.44 4.51 -7.16
N SER A 333 -33.57 4.01 -8.04
CA SER A 333 -33.83 2.85 -8.89
C SER A 333 -33.74 1.55 -8.08
N LYS A 334 -34.73 0.67 -8.25
CA LYS A 334 -34.74 -0.73 -7.77
C LYS A 334 -33.64 -1.61 -8.37
N PHE A 335 -32.89 -1.11 -9.36
CA PHE A 335 -31.87 -1.85 -10.08
C PHE A 335 -30.49 -1.19 -9.92
N ASP A 336 -29.50 -2.04 -9.64
CA ASP A 336 -28.08 -1.69 -9.45
C ASP A 336 -27.36 -1.29 -10.76
N TYR A 337 -28.06 -0.72 -11.75
CA TYR A 337 -27.50 -0.41 -13.06
C TYR A 337 -26.29 0.53 -12.95
N GLU A 338 -26.40 1.63 -12.20
CA GLU A 338 -25.30 2.58 -12.02
C GLU A 338 -24.14 1.98 -11.21
N ILE A 339 -24.43 1.10 -10.24
CA ILE A 339 -23.41 0.37 -9.46
C ILE A 339 -22.63 -0.58 -10.37
N ILE A 340 -23.34 -1.39 -11.16
CA ILE A 340 -22.74 -2.33 -12.12
C ILE A 340 -21.96 -1.58 -13.18
N LYS A 341 -22.49 -0.45 -13.69
CA LYS A 341 -21.81 0.41 -14.66
C LYS A 341 -20.51 0.97 -14.09
N HIS A 342 -20.53 1.47 -12.85
CA HIS A 342 -19.34 1.98 -12.18
C HIS A 342 -18.29 0.88 -11.99
N LEU A 343 -18.68 -0.29 -11.44
CA LEU A 343 -17.78 -1.43 -11.27
C LEU A 343 -17.18 -1.91 -12.61
N LYS A 344 -17.95 -1.93 -13.70
CA LYS A 344 -17.43 -2.24 -15.04
C LYS A 344 -16.41 -1.20 -15.52
N SER A 345 -16.64 0.09 -15.23
CA SER A 345 -15.64 1.12 -15.55
C SER A 345 -14.35 0.95 -14.75
N MET A 346 -14.46 0.50 -13.49
CA MET A 346 -13.31 0.20 -12.65
C MET A 346 -12.49 -0.98 -13.19
N LEU A 347 -13.12 -2.00 -13.80
CA LEU A 347 -12.38 -3.10 -14.43
C LEU A 347 -11.40 -2.62 -15.49
N ASN A 348 -11.81 -1.65 -16.31
CA ASN A 348 -10.92 -1.06 -17.33
C ASN A 348 -9.85 -0.18 -16.68
N LYS A 349 -10.21 0.57 -15.65
CA LYS A 349 -9.29 1.50 -14.97
C LYS A 349 -8.16 0.78 -14.23
N TYR A 350 -8.45 -0.37 -13.65
CA TYR A 350 -7.53 -1.14 -12.83
C TYR A 350 -7.04 -2.41 -13.52
N GLU A 351 -7.12 -2.50 -14.85
CA GLU A 351 -6.89 -3.74 -15.61
C GLU A 351 -5.52 -4.40 -15.34
N ASP A 352 -4.50 -3.58 -15.05
CA ASP A 352 -3.15 -4.06 -14.76
C ASP A 352 -2.98 -4.61 -13.33
N ASN A 353 -3.96 -4.37 -12.43
CA ASN A 353 -3.90 -4.77 -11.04
C ASN A 353 -4.82 -5.95 -10.75
N GLN A 354 -4.28 -7.16 -10.81
CA GLN A 354 -5.04 -8.40 -10.66
C GLN A 354 -5.78 -8.51 -9.31
N ASN A 355 -5.22 -7.96 -8.22
CA ASN A 355 -5.85 -7.99 -6.89
C ASN A 355 -7.11 -7.12 -6.85
N LEU A 356 -7.02 -5.90 -7.39
CA LEU A 356 -8.15 -4.97 -7.49
C LEU A 356 -9.20 -5.48 -8.48
N VAL A 357 -8.76 -6.00 -9.64
CA VAL A 357 -9.66 -6.63 -10.63
C VAL A 357 -10.43 -7.79 -9.99
N THR A 358 -9.75 -8.68 -9.26
CA THR A 358 -10.40 -9.76 -8.52
C THR A 358 -11.43 -9.21 -7.54
N HIS A 359 -11.09 -8.19 -6.75
CA HIS A 359 -12.03 -7.54 -5.83
C HIS A 359 -13.29 -6.99 -6.55
N ILE A 360 -13.10 -6.33 -7.69
CA ILE A 360 -14.19 -5.76 -8.50
C ILE A 360 -15.08 -6.87 -9.07
N LEU A 361 -14.47 -7.92 -9.63
CA LEU A 361 -15.19 -9.08 -10.19
C LEU A 361 -16.00 -9.82 -9.10
N LEU A 362 -15.45 -9.96 -7.90
CA LEU A 362 -16.17 -10.56 -6.76
C LEU A 362 -17.36 -9.70 -6.32
N ASN A 363 -17.23 -8.37 -6.27
CA ASN A 363 -18.37 -7.48 -5.99
C ASN A 363 -19.45 -7.59 -7.07
N LEU A 364 -19.08 -7.62 -8.36
CA LEU A 364 -20.02 -7.84 -9.47
C LEU A 364 -20.74 -9.19 -9.32
N ALA A 365 -20.01 -10.27 -9.04
CA ALA A 365 -20.59 -11.60 -8.86
C ALA A 365 -21.60 -11.65 -7.70
N VAL A 366 -21.26 -11.01 -6.58
CA VAL A 366 -22.09 -10.95 -5.38
C VAL A 366 -23.36 -10.11 -5.59
N ILE A 367 -23.28 -8.99 -6.31
CA ILE A 367 -24.46 -8.19 -6.72
C ILE A 367 -25.38 -9.04 -7.61
N TYR A 368 -24.83 -9.70 -8.63
CA TYR A 368 -25.64 -10.55 -9.51
C TYR A 368 -26.27 -11.72 -8.75
N LEU A 369 -25.58 -12.27 -7.75
CA LEU A 369 -26.07 -13.38 -6.96
C LEU A 369 -27.26 -12.97 -6.08
N PHE A 370 -27.11 -11.93 -5.25
CA PHE A 370 -28.07 -11.61 -4.22
C PHE A 370 -29.12 -10.58 -4.64
N ASP A 371 -28.72 -9.51 -5.32
CA ASP A 371 -29.61 -8.40 -5.64
C ASP A 371 -30.34 -8.67 -6.97
N ALA A 372 -29.60 -8.95 -8.05
CA ALA A 372 -30.20 -9.21 -9.37
C ALA A 372 -30.74 -10.64 -9.54
N LYS A 373 -30.39 -11.58 -8.65
CA LYS A 373 -30.70 -13.01 -8.71
C LYS A 373 -30.39 -13.66 -10.08
N ASN A 374 -29.35 -13.14 -10.76
CA ASN A 374 -28.87 -13.64 -12.03
C ASN A 374 -27.70 -14.61 -11.79
N TYR A 375 -28.04 -15.85 -11.47
CA TYR A 375 -27.06 -16.89 -11.14
C TYR A 375 -26.07 -17.20 -12.27
N LYS A 376 -26.47 -16.99 -13.53
CA LYS A 376 -25.59 -17.20 -14.68
C LYS A 376 -24.46 -16.17 -14.70
N LEU A 377 -24.81 -14.88 -14.65
CA LEU A 377 -23.81 -13.82 -14.61
C LEU A 377 -22.97 -13.88 -13.33
N ALA A 378 -23.59 -14.20 -12.20
CA ALA A 378 -22.85 -14.42 -10.96
C ALA A 378 -21.78 -15.50 -11.14
N ALA A 379 -22.13 -16.66 -11.72
CA ALA A 379 -21.19 -17.74 -12.01
C ALA A 379 -20.07 -17.29 -12.96
N ASP A 380 -20.40 -16.58 -14.04
CA ASP A 380 -19.41 -16.08 -15.00
C ASP A 380 -18.40 -15.13 -14.34
N TYR A 381 -18.87 -14.22 -13.48
CA TYR A 381 -17.99 -13.28 -12.77
C TYR A 381 -17.16 -13.95 -11.67
N PHE A 382 -17.71 -14.92 -10.93
CA PHE A 382 -16.93 -15.73 -10.00
C PHE A 382 -15.82 -16.50 -10.71
N LEU A 383 -16.13 -17.11 -11.86
CA LEU A 383 -15.15 -17.85 -12.64
C LEU A 383 -14.04 -16.94 -13.16
N LYS A 384 -14.41 -15.74 -13.65
CA LYS A 384 -13.43 -14.73 -14.06
C LYS A 384 -12.52 -14.33 -12.90
N ALA A 385 -13.07 -14.04 -11.72
CA ALA A 385 -12.28 -13.67 -10.54
C ALA A 385 -11.25 -14.76 -10.18
N ILE A 386 -11.70 -16.03 -10.13
CA ILE A 386 -10.82 -17.17 -9.83
C ILE A 386 -9.73 -17.33 -10.90
N LYS A 387 -10.05 -17.11 -12.18
CA LYS A 387 -9.05 -17.20 -13.27
C LYS A 387 -8.08 -16.03 -13.29
N THR A 388 -8.50 -14.84 -12.87
CA THR A 388 -7.66 -13.64 -12.82
C THR A 388 -6.56 -13.76 -11.78
N ASN A 389 -6.89 -14.14 -10.55
CA ASN A 389 -5.90 -14.39 -9.51
C ASN A 389 -6.29 -15.60 -8.65
N PRO A 390 -5.91 -16.83 -9.06
CA PRO A 390 -6.34 -18.08 -8.41
C PRO A 390 -5.85 -18.24 -6.96
N CYS A 391 -4.80 -17.50 -6.58
CA CYS A 391 -4.17 -17.57 -5.27
C CYS A 391 -4.52 -16.36 -4.38
N ASP A 392 -5.42 -15.48 -4.82
CA ASP A 392 -5.80 -14.30 -4.05
C ASP A 392 -6.48 -14.69 -2.73
N PRO A 393 -5.98 -14.25 -1.55
CA PRO A 393 -6.59 -14.53 -0.26
C PRO A 393 -8.05 -14.08 -0.14
N GLN A 394 -8.47 -13.09 -0.94
CA GLN A 394 -9.86 -12.63 -1.00
C GLN A 394 -10.82 -13.73 -1.46
N LEU A 395 -10.36 -14.76 -2.21
CA LEU A 395 -11.23 -15.88 -2.59
C LEU A 395 -11.70 -16.69 -1.37
N GLU A 396 -10.92 -16.69 -0.29
CA GLU A 396 -11.26 -17.41 0.94
C GLU A 396 -11.90 -16.53 2.01
N ASN A 397 -11.59 -15.22 1.99
CA ASN A 397 -12.05 -14.25 2.98
C ASN A 397 -12.52 -12.93 2.34
N PHE A 398 -13.48 -13.01 1.42
CA PHE A 398 -14.01 -11.83 0.72
C PHE A 398 -14.94 -11.03 1.62
N GLN A 399 -14.66 -9.74 1.80
CA GLN A 399 -15.60 -8.80 2.44
C GLN A 399 -16.14 -7.82 1.41
N THR A 400 -17.44 -7.86 1.14
CA THR A 400 -18.12 -6.80 0.39
C THR A 400 -18.67 -5.75 1.36
N ARG A 401 -18.65 -4.47 0.98
CA ARG A 401 -19.38 -3.41 1.70
C ARG A 401 -20.74 -3.11 1.10
N ILE A 402 -21.02 -3.71 -0.06
CA ILE A 402 -22.21 -3.44 -0.85
C ILE A 402 -23.40 -4.15 -0.21
N ILE A 403 -23.38 -5.48 -0.09
CA ILE A 403 -24.59 -6.21 0.31
C ILE A 403 -24.69 -6.39 1.82
N SER A 404 -23.60 -6.83 2.45
CA SER A 404 -23.54 -6.96 3.91
C SER A 404 -22.10 -6.90 4.38
N LYS A 405 -21.84 -6.49 5.62
CA LYS A 405 -20.50 -6.46 6.22
C LYS A 405 -19.94 -7.87 6.55
N LYS A 406 -20.52 -8.93 5.99
CA LYS A 406 -20.12 -10.32 6.23
C LYS A 406 -18.91 -10.68 5.39
N HIS A 407 -18.09 -11.57 5.93
CA HIS A 407 -17.03 -12.25 5.20
C HIS A 407 -17.60 -13.48 4.51
N TYR A 408 -17.17 -13.71 3.28
CA TYR A 408 -17.58 -14.83 2.44
C TYR A 408 -16.35 -15.60 1.99
N ASN A 409 -16.39 -16.91 2.22
CA ASN A 409 -15.56 -17.81 1.44
C ASN A 409 -16.23 -18.03 0.07
N ILE A 410 -15.58 -17.58 -1.01
CA ILE A 410 -16.17 -17.56 -2.35
C ILE A 410 -16.48 -18.97 -2.84
N TYR A 411 -15.61 -19.95 -2.55
CA TYR A 411 -15.83 -21.34 -2.93
C TYR A 411 -17.07 -21.94 -2.24
N GLU A 412 -17.26 -21.66 -0.95
CA GLU A 412 -18.46 -22.09 -0.21
C GLU A 412 -19.72 -21.36 -0.68
N LEU A 413 -19.59 -20.06 -1.01
CA LEU A 413 -20.70 -19.26 -1.55
C LEU A 413 -21.19 -19.83 -2.89
N ILE A 414 -20.27 -20.13 -3.81
CA ILE A 414 -20.53 -20.77 -5.10
C ILE A 414 -21.17 -22.15 -4.89
N ARG A 415 -20.61 -22.97 -3.99
CA ARG A 415 -21.13 -24.31 -3.71
C ARG A 415 -22.57 -24.28 -3.21
N LYS A 416 -22.89 -23.36 -2.28
CA LYS A 416 -24.21 -23.29 -1.64
C LYS A 416 -25.29 -22.68 -2.54
N ASN A 417 -24.93 -21.70 -3.36
CA ASN A 417 -25.91 -20.89 -4.08
C ASN A 417 -25.89 -21.06 -5.61
N ILE A 418 -24.77 -21.47 -6.20
CA ILE A 418 -24.65 -21.63 -7.66
C ILE A 418 -24.75 -23.12 -8.03
N LEU A 419 -23.95 -23.99 -7.39
CA LEU A 419 -23.87 -25.40 -7.77
C LEU A 419 -25.09 -26.24 -7.33
N THR A 420 -25.96 -25.69 -6.49
CA THR A 420 -27.23 -26.29 -6.06
C THR A 420 -28.39 -25.97 -7.00
N ILE A 421 -28.26 -24.94 -7.83
CA ILE A 421 -29.30 -24.51 -8.77
C ILE A 421 -29.14 -25.30 -10.09
N ASN A 422 -30.28 -25.76 -10.61
CA ASN A 422 -30.47 -26.75 -11.68
C ASN A 422 -29.33 -26.83 -12.73
N LYS A 423 -28.68 -28.01 -12.84
CA LYS A 423 -27.45 -28.26 -13.62
C LYS A 423 -27.55 -28.00 -15.13
N ASN A 424 -28.76 -27.91 -15.68
CA ASN A 424 -28.98 -27.94 -17.13
C ASN A 424 -28.88 -26.57 -17.83
N ASN A 425 -28.71 -25.46 -17.12
CA ASN A 425 -28.81 -24.10 -17.70
C ASN A 425 -27.50 -23.29 -17.82
N TYR A 426 -26.33 -23.83 -17.44
CA TYR A 426 -25.13 -22.99 -17.18
C TYR A 426 -23.83 -23.38 -17.91
N GLY A 427 -23.86 -24.36 -18.82
CA GLY A 427 -22.74 -24.66 -19.74
C GLY A 427 -21.39 -24.99 -19.07
N ASN A 428 -20.29 -24.61 -19.72
CA ASN A 428 -18.91 -24.92 -19.30
C ASN A 428 -18.49 -24.21 -17.99
N ALA A 429 -19.03 -23.02 -17.69
CA ALA A 429 -18.64 -22.24 -16.52
C ALA A 429 -18.95 -22.96 -15.20
N LEU A 430 -20.10 -23.64 -15.11
CA LEU A 430 -20.47 -24.42 -13.91
C LEU A 430 -19.54 -25.62 -13.70
N LYS A 431 -19.08 -26.25 -14.79
CA LYS A 431 -18.14 -27.38 -14.74
C LYS A 431 -16.78 -26.92 -14.20
N ASP A 432 -16.27 -25.80 -14.71
CA ASP A 432 -15.02 -25.20 -14.24
C ASP A 432 -15.12 -24.82 -12.75
N LEU A 433 -16.18 -24.10 -12.36
CA LEU A 433 -16.42 -23.71 -10.97
C LEU A 433 -16.50 -24.93 -10.03
N LYS A 434 -17.18 -26.00 -10.46
CA LYS A 434 -17.25 -27.25 -9.69
C LYS A 434 -15.86 -27.87 -9.51
N ASN A 435 -15.00 -27.83 -10.52
CA ASN A 435 -13.63 -28.31 -10.43
C ASN A 435 -12.84 -27.48 -9.42
N TYR A 436 -12.87 -26.15 -9.53
CA TYR A 436 -12.20 -25.26 -8.58
C TYR A 436 -12.67 -25.47 -7.12
N CYS A 437 -13.99 -25.54 -6.89
CA CYS A 437 -14.51 -25.83 -5.55
C CYS A 437 -14.09 -27.22 -5.03
N THR A 438 -13.92 -28.21 -5.91
CA THR A 438 -13.46 -29.56 -5.55
C THR A 438 -11.98 -29.56 -5.20
N GLU A 439 -11.16 -28.85 -5.97
CA GLU A 439 -9.75 -28.66 -5.67
C GLU A 439 -9.53 -27.92 -4.35
N TYR A 440 -10.25 -26.82 -4.14
CA TYR A 440 -10.22 -26.06 -2.89
C TYR A 440 -10.47 -26.96 -1.68
N LYS A 441 -11.54 -27.78 -1.69
CA LYS A 441 -11.80 -28.74 -0.60
C LYS A 441 -10.70 -29.76 -0.39
N LYS A 442 -10.09 -30.26 -1.47
CA LYS A 442 -8.96 -31.19 -1.37
C LYS A 442 -7.76 -30.51 -0.70
N ARG A 443 -7.54 -29.22 -0.92
CA ARG A 443 -6.49 -28.43 -0.25
C ARG A 443 -6.81 -28.25 1.22
N THR A 444 -8.00 -27.76 1.57
CA THR A 444 -8.40 -27.54 2.96
C THR A 444 -8.43 -28.82 3.79
N ALA A 445 -8.78 -29.96 3.18
CA ALA A 445 -8.75 -31.27 3.84
C ALA A 445 -7.32 -31.76 4.10
N LYS A 446 -6.33 -31.32 3.30
CA LYS A 446 -4.90 -31.65 3.49
C LYS A 446 -4.20 -30.72 4.48
N THR A 447 -4.56 -29.44 4.54
CA THR A 447 -4.00 -28.47 5.50
C THR A 447 -4.47 -28.69 6.95
N ASN A 448 -5.49 -29.52 7.17
CA ASN A 448 -5.82 -30.05 8.50
C ASN A 448 -4.88 -31.20 8.95
N VAL A 449 -3.85 -31.50 8.17
CA VAL A 449 -2.68 -32.30 8.55
C VAL A 449 -1.49 -31.33 8.60
N PRO A 450 -0.65 -31.34 9.65
CA PRO A 450 0.43 -30.37 9.78
C PRO A 450 1.46 -30.51 8.65
N ASP A 451 1.69 -29.38 7.98
CA ASP A 451 2.86 -29.00 7.18
C ASP A 451 3.20 -29.67 5.84
N SER A 452 3.80 -28.82 5.00
CA SER A 452 4.34 -29.03 3.64
C SER A 452 3.30 -29.07 2.53
N LEU A 453 3.24 -28.04 1.66
CA LEU A 453 2.77 -28.15 0.27
C LEU A 453 2.85 -26.87 -0.58
N GLU A 454 3.35 -25.74 -0.06
CA GLU A 454 3.66 -24.54 -0.89
C GLU A 454 4.65 -24.85 -2.03
N ILE A 455 5.45 -25.93 -1.90
CA ILE A 455 6.46 -26.35 -2.88
C ILE A 455 5.83 -26.98 -4.15
N LYS A 456 4.64 -27.60 -4.08
CA LYS A 456 4.12 -28.39 -5.23
C LYS A 456 3.37 -27.58 -6.29
N PHE A 457 3.06 -26.30 -6.04
CA PHE A 457 2.42 -25.45 -7.05
C PHE A 457 3.43 -24.75 -7.98
N ALA A 458 4.64 -24.48 -7.50
CA ALA A 458 5.71 -23.93 -8.34
C ALA A 458 6.14 -24.92 -9.44
N GLU A 459 6.25 -26.21 -9.10
CA GLU A 459 6.71 -27.24 -10.05
C GLU A 459 5.72 -27.55 -11.18
N LYS A 460 4.42 -27.31 -10.96
CA LYS A 460 3.40 -27.65 -11.97
C LYS A 460 3.17 -26.53 -12.99
N LEU A 461 3.45 -25.28 -12.64
CA LEU A 461 3.41 -24.13 -13.56
C LEU A 461 4.68 -24.00 -14.40
N SER A 462 5.81 -24.55 -13.94
CA SER A 462 7.05 -24.64 -14.74
C SER A 462 7.04 -25.72 -15.82
N LEU A 463 6.03 -26.61 -15.84
CA LEU A 463 5.91 -27.69 -16.83
C LEU A 463 4.97 -27.36 -18.00
N GLU A 464 4.38 -26.15 -18.02
CA GLU A 464 3.55 -25.66 -19.14
C GLU A 464 4.13 -24.41 -19.84
N LYS A 465 5.45 -24.23 -19.81
CA LYS A 465 6.16 -23.27 -20.68
C LYS A 465 7.19 -23.96 -21.56
#